data_AF-A0AAD6QSE5-F1
#
_entry.id   AF-A0AAD6QSE5-F1
#
_cell.length_a   1.000
_cell.length_b   1.000
_cell.length_c   1.000
_cell.angle_alpha   90.00
_cell.angle_beta   90.00
_cell.angle_gamma   90.00
#
_symmetry.space_group_name_H-M   'P 1'
#
loop_
_entity.id
_entity.type
_entity.pdbx_description
1 polymer ?
#
loop_
_entity_poly.entity_id
_entity_poly.type
_entity_poly.pdbx_seq_one_letter_code
_entity_poly.pdbx_strand_id
1 'polypeptide(L)'
;MFGDWGHGICLLLATLYLIIREKKLSSQKLGDIMEMAFSGRYVIMMMGIFSIYTGLIYNEFFSVPFELFGPSAYGCRDQSCRDAYTAGLVKVRATYPFGLDPKWHGSRSELPFLNSMKMKMSILFGVAQMNLGIIMSYFNAKFFGDNINIW
;
A
#
# COMPACT_ATOMS: atom_id res chain seq x y z
N MET A 1 -0.19 2.52 -5.33
CA MET A 1 -0.53 3.93 -5.65
C MET A 1 -1.39 4.54 -4.57
N PHE A 2 -2.45 3.84 -4.11
CA PHE A 2 -3.18 4.20 -2.90
C PHE A 2 -2.55 3.48 -1.69
N GLY A 3 -2.14 4.23 -0.68
CA GLY A 3 -1.33 3.74 0.44
C GLY A 3 -1.66 4.44 1.74
N ASP A 4 -2.95 4.67 1.97
CA ASP A 4 -3.49 5.21 3.21
C ASP A 4 -4.49 4.18 3.75
N TRP A 5 -4.29 3.76 4.99
CA TRP A 5 -5.15 2.76 5.62
C TRP A 5 -6.43 3.38 6.20
N GLY A 6 -6.45 4.66 6.55
CA GLY A 6 -7.66 5.39 6.93
C GLY A 6 -8.65 5.49 5.76
N HIS A 7 -8.18 5.97 4.60
CA HIS A 7 -9.03 5.97 3.40
C HIS A 7 -9.37 4.54 2.92
N GLY A 8 -8.43 3.59 3.08
CA GLY A 8 -8.67 2.18 2.81
C GLY A 8 -9.82 1.59 3.65
N ILE A 9 -9.91 1.95 4.93
CA ILE A 9 -11.01 1.55 5.82
C ILE A 9 -12.33 2.15 5.33
N CYS A 10 -12.35 3.43 4.92
CA CYS A 10 -13.56 4.04 4.36
C CYS A 10 -14.06 3.32 3.10
N LEU A 11 -13.15 2.96 2.19
CA LEU A 11 -13.49 2.19 0.98
C LEU A 11 -13.96 0.77 1.31
N LEU A 12 -13.35 0.12 2.30
CA LEU A 12 -13.76 -1.20 2.77
C LEU A 12 -15.16 -1.16 3.38
N LEU A 13 -15.46 -0.17 4.23
CA LEU A 13 -16.79 0.00 4.83
C LEU A 13 -17.86 0.28 3.76
N ALA A 14 -17.56 1.15 2.79
CA ALA A 14 -18.47 1.46 1.69
C ALA A 14 -18.77 0.22 0.84
N THR A 15 -17.77 -0.59 0.52
CA THR A 15 -17.95 -1.83 -0.26
C THR A 15 -18.64 -2.93 0.53
N LEU A 16 -18.32 -3.08 1.81
CA LEU A 16 -18.98 -4.03 2.69
C LEU A 16 -20.49 -3.71 2.82
N TYR A 17 -20.85 -2.42 2.87
CA TYR A 17 -22.25 -2.00 2.82
C TYR A 17 -22.95 -2.42 1.51
N LEU A 18 -22.28 -2.26 0.35
CA LEU A 18 -22.81 -2.70 -0.95
C LEU A 18 -22.99 -4.22 -1.03
N ILE A 19 -22.05 -4.99 -0.45
CA ILE A 19 -22.11 -6.45 -0.41
C ILE A 19 -23.24 -6.93 0.51
N ILE A 20 -23.40 -6.34 1.71
CA ILE A 20 -24.49 -6.72 2.63
C ILE A 20 -25.86 -6.45 2.01
N ARG A 21 -26.00 -5.37 1.23
CA ARG A 21 -27.26 -5.01 0.55
C ARG A 21 -27.40 -5.58 -0.86
N GLU A 22 -26.59 -6.56 -1.25
CA GLU A 22 -26.57 -7.14 -2.58
C GLU A 22 -27.95 -7.62 -3.06
N LYS A 23 -28.70 -8.34 -2.21
CA LYS A 23 -30.04 -8.83 -2.56
C LYS A 23 -31.05 -7.72 -2.83
N LYS A 24 -30.93 -6.59 -2.13
CA LYS A 24 -31.84 -5.45 -2.28
C LYS A 24 -31.47 -4.59 -3.49
N LEU A 25 -30.17 -4.36 -3.72
CA LEU A 25 -29.67 -3.60 -4.85
C LEU A 25 -29.85 -4.37 -6.17
N SER A 26 -29.65 -5.69 -6.17
CA SER A 26 -29.82 -6.52 -7.39
C SER A 26 -31.24 -6.50 -7.96
N SER A 27 -32.25 -6.16 -7.15
CA SER A 27 -33.64 -6.09 -7.60
C SER A 27 -34.06 -4.69 -8.07
N GLN A 28 -33.20 -3.68 -7.92
CA GLN A 28 -33.50 -2.29 -8.29
C GLN A 28 -32.76 -1.90 -9.58
N LYS A 29 -33.34 -1.00 -10.37
CA LYS A 29 -32.57 -0.31 -11.42
C LYS A 29 -31.69 0.74 -10.75
N LEU A 30 -30.40 0.45 -10.63
CA LEU A 30 -29.41 1.45 -10.23
C LEU A 30 -29.10 2.36 -11.43
N GLY A 31 -28.65 3.59 -11.18
CA GLY A 31 -28.11 4.43 -12.25
C GLY A 31 -26.72 3.96 -12.68
N ASP A 32 -26.29 4.34 -13.89
CA ASP A 32 -25.07 3.85 -14.57
C ASP A 32 -23.81 3.81 -13.68
N ILE A 33 -23.57 4.85 -12.88
CA ILE A 33 -22.39 4.94 -11.98
C ILE A 33 -22.47 3.89 -10.86
N MET A 34 -23.65 3.73 -10.27
CA MET A 34 -23.85 2.78 -9.17
C MET A 34 -23.88 1.34 -9.65
N GLU A 35 -24.34 1.09 -10.87
CA GLU A 35 -24.27 -0.23 -11.51
C GLU A 35 -22.81 -0.64 -11.77
N MET A 36 -21.97 0.28 -12.27
CA MET A 36 -20.54 0.05 -12.44
C MET A 36 -19.85 -0.30 -11.11
N ALA A 37 -20.13 0.47 -10.05
CA ALA A 37 -19.58 0.21 -8.72
C ALA A 37 -20.07 -1.12 -8.13
N PHE A 38 -21.34 -1.49 -8.36
CA PHE A 38 -21.93 -2.74 -7.90
C PHE A 38 -21.36 -3.97 -8.62
N SER A 39 -21.14 -3.87 -9.94
CA SER A 39 -20.47 -4.89 -10.73
C SER A 39 -19.03 -5.13 -10.22
N GLY A 40 -18.31 -4.05 -9.91
CA GLY A 40 -16.95 -4.10 -9.37
C GLY A 40 -16.80 -4.35 -7.86
N ARG A 41 -17.87 -4.70 -7.13
CA ARG A 41 -17.88 -4.72 -5.64
C ARG A 41 -16.71 -5.50 -5.01
N TYR A 42 -16.38 -6.68 -5.55
CA TYR A 42 -15.28 -7.51 -5.03
C TYR A 42 -13.90 -6.94 -5.37
N VAL A 43 -13.77 -6.27 -6.53
CA VAL A 43 -12.53 -5.60 -6.91
C VAL A 43 -12.26 -4.44 -5.97
N ILE A 44 -13.28 -3.62 -5.68
CA ILE A 44 -13.15 -2.47 -4.75
C ILE A 44 -12.87 -2.96 -3.32
N MET A 45 -13.47 -4.07 -2.89
CA MET A 45 -13.17 -4.69 -1.60
C MET A 45 -11.69 -5.12 -1.51
N MET A 46 -11.19 -5.82 -2.53
CA MET A 46 -9.77 -6.22 -2.59
C MET A 46 -8.84 -5.01 -2.62
N MET A 47 -9.17 -3.97 -3.38
CA MET A 47 -8.41 -2.71 -3.39
C MET A 47 -8.37 -2.05 -2.00
N GLY A 48 -9.48 -2.07 -1.25
CA GLY A 48 -9.54 -1.55 0.12
C GLY A 48 -8.63 -2.32 1.08
N ILE A 49 -8.69 -3.65 1.07
CA ILE A 49 -7.84 -4.50 1.94
C ILE A 49 -6.35 -4.29 1.63
N PHE A 50 -5.98 -4.30 0.35
CA PHE A 50 -4.58 -4.06 -0.03
C PHE A 50 -4.12 -2.64 0.28
N SER A 51 -4.99 -1.63 0.19
CA SER A 51 -4.68 -0.26 0.62
C SER A 51 -4.45 -0.16 2.13
N ILE A 52 -5.18 -0.92 2.93
CA ILE A 52 -4.95 -0.97 4.38
C ILE A 52 -3.59 -1.59 4.66
N TYR A 53 -3.25 -2.70 4.00
CA TYR A 53 -1.94 -3.33 4.15
C TYR A 53 -0.78 -2.41 3.74
N THR A 54 -0.87 -1.75 2.59
CA THR A 54 0.18 -0.81 2.14
C THR A 54 0.21 0.45 3.00
N GLY A 55 -0.94 0.93 3.49
CA GLY A 55 -1.02 2.07 4.40
C GLY A 55 -0.41 1.79 5.77
N LEU A 56 -0.50 0.55 6.27
CA LEU A 56 0.20 0.12 7.48
C LEU A 56 1.72 0.01 7.26
N ILE A 57 2.16 -0.40 6.06
CA ILE A 57 3.60 -0.39 5.72
C ILE A 57 4.14 1.04 5.67
N TYR A 58 3.41 1.97 5.06
CA TYR A 58 3.80 3.39 5.04
C TYR A 58 3.57 4.09 6.38
N ASN A 59 2.77 3.50 7.26
CA ASN A 59 2.38 4.05 8.54
C ASN A 59 1.76 5.45 8.41
N GLU A 60 0.81 5.59 7.47
CA GLU A 60 0.20 6.87 7.10
C GLU A 60 -1.32 6.79 7.28
N PHE A 61 -1.85 7.39 8.34
CA PHE A 61 -3.30 7.48 8.61
C PHE A 61 -3.76 8.92 8.40
N PHE A 62 -4.46 9.23 7.30
CA PHE A 62 -4.86 10.61 6.99
C PHE A 62 -3.70 11.61 7.14
N SER A 63 -2.53 11.25 6.59
CA SER A 63 -1.28 12.02 6.70
C SER A 63 -0.71 12.16 8.12
N VAL A 64 -1.12 11.32 9.07
CA VAL A 64 -0.59 11.29 10.45
C VAL A 64 0.04 9.91 10.74
N PRO A 65 1.28 9.86 11.26
CA PRO A 65 1.93 8.60 11.63
C PRO A 65 1.53 8.13 13.03
N PHE A 66 1.51 6.80 13.24
CA PHE A 66 1.20 6.21 14.55
C PHE A 66 2.33 5.31 15.06
N GLU A 67 2.63 5.38 16.36
CA GLU A 67 3.60 4.48 17.03
C GLU A 67 2.97 3.12 17.40
N LEU A 68 2.45 2.38 16.40
CA LEU A 68 1.68 1.15 16.61
C LEU A 68 2.49 -0.05 17.12
N PHE A 69 3.74 -0.20 16.69
CA PHE A 69 4.51 -1.44 16.85
C PHE A 69 5.72 -1.33 17.77
N GLY A 70 5.90 -0.18 18.44
CA GLY A 70 6.93 -0.01 19.46
C GLY A 70 7.61 1.36 19.43
N PRO A 71 8.68 1.53 20.21
CA PRO A 71 9.46 2.76 20.20
C PRO A 71 10.17 2.94 18.86
N SER A 72 10.15 4.17 18.36
CA SER A 72 10.92 4.61 17.19
C SER A 72 12.43 4.35 17.34
N ALA A 73 13.06 3.94 16.25
CA ALA A 73 14.49 3.68 16.09
C ALA A 73 15.33 4.97 16.16
N TYR A 74 14.71 6.07 15.75
CA TYR A 74 15.34 7.38 15.64
C TYR A 74 15.07 8.26 16.87
N GLY A 75 16.01 9.13 17.23
CA GLY A 75 15.90 9.99 18.39
C GLY A 75 16.57 11.34 18.16
N CYS A 76 16.13 12.34 18.93
CA CYS A 76 16.78 13.64 19.02
C CYS A 76 17.98 13.55 19.98
N ARG A 77 19.06 14.24 19.63
CA ARG A 77 20.27 14.36 20.46
C ARG A 77 20.02 15.24 21.69
N ASP A 78 19.21 16.29 21.53
CA ASP A 78 18.84 17.24 22.57
C ASP A 78 17.36 17.14 22.97
N GLN A 79 17.05 17.49 24.22
CA GLN A 79 15.71 17.45 24.81
C GLN A 79 14.72 18.44 24.18
N SER A 80 15.23 19.46 23.48
CA SER A 80 14.41 20.45 22.75
C SER A 80 14.10 20.05 21.30
N CYS A 81 14.72 18.97 20.79
CA CYS A 81 14.46 18.37 19.47
C CYS A 81 14.48 19.34 18.26
N ARG A 82 15.10 20.52 18.41
CA ARG A 82 15.27 21.51 17.33
C ARG A 82 16.12 20.97 16.17
N ASP A 83 17.03 20.05 16.46
CA ASP A 83 17.95 19.46 15.49
C ASP A 83 17.31 18.51 14.48
N ALA A 84 16.08 18.04 14.73
CA ALA A 84 15.34 17.23 13.77
C ALA A 84 15.10 17.97 12.43
N TYR A 85 15.02 19.30 12.49
CA TYR A 85 14.82 20.17 11.33
C TYR A 85 16.12 20.63 10.68
N THR A 86 17.22 20.76 11.44
CA THR A 86 18.49 21.34 10.95
C THR A 86 19.54 20.28 10.59
N ALA A 87 19.82 19.33 11.50
CA ALA A 87 20.91 18.34 11.39
C ALA A 87 20.43 16.91 11.06
N GLY A 88 19.15 16.60 11.30
CA GLY A 88 18.56 15.28 11.03
C GLY A 88 18.55 14.33 12.24
N LEU A 89 17.80 13.24 12.13
CA LEU A 89 17.58 12.29 13.22
C LEU A 89 18.76 11.31 13.40
N VAL A 90 19.13 11.02 14.65
CA VAL A 90 20.17 10.02 14.98
C VAL A 90 19.51 8.67 15.25
N LYS A 91 20.11 7.58 14.77
CA LYS A 91 19.68 6.21 15.09
C LYS A 91 20.13 5.87 16.51
N VAL A 92 19.19 5.72 17.43
CA VAL A 92 19.46 5.46 18.85
C VAL A 92 19.08 4.03 19.23
N ARG A 93 18.10 3.44 18.54
CA ARG A 93 17.52 2.14 18.87
C ARG A 93 17.56 1.17 17.68
N ALA A 94 17.14 -0.07 17.93
CA ALA A 94 16.93 -1.08 16.90
C ALA A 94 15.90 -0.62 15.87
N THR A 95 15.98 -1.17 14.65
CA THR A 95 15.06 -0.86 13.55
C THR A 95 13.61 -1.13 13.93
N TYR A 96 12.71 -0.26 13.49
CA TYR A 96 11.27 -0.40 13.74
C TYR A 96 10.77 -1.74 13.17
N PRO A 97 10.00 -2.52 13.94
CA PRO A 97 9.73 -3.92 13.62
C PRO A 97 8.79 -4.12 12.43
N PHE A 98 7.90 -3.18 12.15
CA PHE A 98 6.96 -3.29 11.03
C PHE A 98 6.57 -1.91 10.48
N GLY A 99 6.75 -1.72 9.17
CA GLY A 99 6.43 -0.47 8.49
C GLY A 99 7.50 0.61 8.67
N LEU A 100 7.12 1.84 8.31
CA LEU A 100 7.98 3.01 8.43
C LEU A 100 7.97 3.59 9.85
N ASP A 101 9.14 4.01 10.31
CA ASP A 101 9.28 4.62 11.63
C ASP A 101 8.55 5.99 11.66
N PRO A 102 7.60 6.20 12.60
CA PRO A 102 6.82 7.42 12.75
C PRO A 102 7.64 8.71 12.77
N LYS A 103 8.86 8.66 13.33
CA LYS A 103 9.69 9.86 13.50
C LYS A 103 10.25 10.42 12.21
N TRP A 104 10.21 9.67 11.11
CA TRP A 104 10.57 10.22 9.81
C TRP A 104 9.62 11.32 9.36
N HIS A 105 8.37 11.29 9.81
CA HIS A 105 7.38 12.29 9.47
C HIS A 105 7.71 13.64 10.10
N GLY A 106 7.80 14.70 9.28
CA GLY A 106 8.19 16.04 9.72
C GLY A 106 9.70 16.23 9.85
N SER A 107 10.52 15.24 9.48
CA SER A 107 11.99 15.38 9.44
C SER A 107 12.44 16.04 8.14
N ARG A 108 13.58 16.75 8.15
CA ARG A 108 14.15 17.38 6.93
C ARG A 108 14.42 16.36 5.81
N SER A 109 14.75 15.13 6.16
CA SER A 109 15.11 14.06 5.23
C SER A 109 13.97 13.11 4.88
N GLU A 110 12.74 13.43 5.29
CA GLU A 110 11.55 12.63 4.97
C GLU A 110 11.36 12.43 3.46
N LEU A 111 11.22 13.53 2.73
CA LEU A 111 10.97 13.51 1.28
C LEU A 111 12.05 12.76 0.48
N PRO A 112 13.37 13.05 0.66
CA PRO A 112 14.39 12.31 -0.09
C PRO A 112 14.45 10.82 0.29
N PHE A 113 14.18 10.45 1.55
CA PHE A 113 14.14 9.06 1.98
C PHE A 113 12.93 8.31 1.40
N LEU A 114 11.72 8.85 1.58
CA LEU A 114 10.48 8.25 1.08
C LEU A 114 10.49 8.13 -0.45
N ASN A 115 10.99 9.13 -1.17
CA ASN A 115 11.08 9.07 -2.63
C ASN A 115 12.02 7.95 -3.08
N SER A 116 13.20 7.87 -2.46
CA SER A 116 14.18 6.80 -2.76
C SER A 116 13.61 5.41 -2.47
N MET A 117 12.87 5.25 -1.37
CA MET A 117 12.20 4.00 -1.01
C MET A 117 11.12 3.64 -2.03
N LYS A 118 10.22 4.57 -2.34
CA LYS A 118 9.10 4.36 -3.28
C LYS A 118 9.62 3.98 -4.68
N MET A 119 10.68 4.62 -5.15
CA MET A 119 11.30 4.29 -6.44
C MET A 119 11.85 2.86 -6.45
N LYS A 120 12.66 2.48 -5.45
CA LYS A 120 13.25 1.14 -5.38
C LYS A 120 12.17 0.06 -5.27
N MET A 121 11.12 0.30 -4.47
CA MET A 121 9.99 -0.60 -4.32
C MET A 121 9.22 -0.77 -5.65
N SER A 122 9.00 0.32 -6.39
CA SER A 122 8.35 0.29 -7.71
C SER A 122 9.13 -0.55 -8.72
N ILE A 123 10.46 -0.45 -8.74
CA ILE A 123 11.31 -1.25 -9.63
C ILE A 123 11.19 -2.74 -9.30
N LEU A 124 11.25 -3.11 -8.01
CA LEU A 124 11.12 -4.51 -7.59
C LEU A 124 9.77 -5.12 -7.98
N PHE A 125 8.67 -4.39 -7.73
CA PHE A 125 7.34 -4.87 -8.14
C PHE A 125 7.18 -4.95 -9.65
N GLY A 126 7.73 -3.99 -10.41
CA GLY A 126 7.69 -4.02 -11.86
C GLY A 126 8.41 -5.24 -12.44
N VAL A 127 9.62 -5.54 -11.95
CA VAL A 127 10.38 -6.72 -12.38
C VAL A 127 9.65 -8.01 -11.99
N ALA A 128 9.09 -8.09 -10.78
CA ALA A 128 8.31 -9.25 -10.35
C ALA A 128 7.08 -9.49 -11.23
N GLN A 129 6.34 -8.43 -11.59
CA GLN A 129 5.16 -8.50 -12.46
C GLN A 129 5.53 -8.95 -13.88
N MET A 130 6.61 -8.40 -14.46
CA MET A 130 7.07 -8.79 -15.79
C MET A 130 7.52 -10.25 -15.84
N ASN A 131 8.25 -10.71 -14.82
CA ASN A 131 8.67 -12.11 -14.71
C ASN A 131 7.49 -13.07 -14.60
N LEU A 132 6.44 -12.70 -13.87
CA LEU A 132 5.20 -13.49 -13.81
C LEU A 132 4.58 -13.65 -15.21
N GLY A 133 4.58 -12.59 -16.02
CA GLY A 133 4.14 -12.64 -17.42
C GLY A 133 4.93 -13.62 -18.29
N ILE A 134 6.27 -13.61 -18.15
CA ILE A 134 7.16 -14.55 -18.87
C ILE A 134 6.87 -16.00 -18.45
N ILE A 135 6.69 -16.24 -17.14
CA ILE A 135 6.35 -17.57 -16.61
C ILE A 135 5.00 -18.07 -17.16
N MET A 136 3.99 -17.20 -17.25
CA MET A 136 2.70 -17.57 -17.85
C MET A 136 2.84 -17.91 -19.34
N SER A 137 3.64 -17.16 -20.09
CA SER A 137 3.93 -17.45 -21.50
C SER A 137 4.61 -18.81 -21.68
N TYR A 138 5.56 -19.14 -20.80
CA TYR A 138 6.19 -20.46 -20.77
C TYR A 138 5.18 -21.58 -20.50
N PHE A 139 4.29 -21.43 -19.51
CA PHE A 139 3.25 -22.43 -19.25
C PHE A 139 2.29 -22.60 -20.43
N ASN A 140 1.99 -21.52 -21.15
CA ASN A 140 1.18 -21.57 -22.36
C ASN A 140 1.85 -22.38 -23.48
N ALA A 141 3.13 -22.11 -23.77
CA ALA A 141 3.90 -22.84 -24.79
C ALA A 141 4.02 -24.33 -24.43
N LYS A 142 4.20 -24.65 -23.14
CA LYS A 142 4.22 -26.02 -22.65
C LYS A 142 2.87 -26.73 -22.80
N PHE A 143 1.76 -26.04 -22.58
CA PHE A 143 0.42 -26.61 -22.75
C PHE A 143 0.10 -26.94 -24.21
N PHE A 144 0.50 -26.07 -25.15
CA PHE A 144 0.28 -26.28 -26.58
C PHE A 144 1.32 -27.18 -27.27
N GLY A 145 2.41 -27.55 -26.57
CA GLY A 145 3.43 -28.46 -27.10
C GLY A 145 4.39 -27.81 -28.11
N ASP A 146 4.40 -26.48 -28.20
CA ASP A 146 5.24 -25.72 -29.13
C ASP A 146 6.66 -25.57 -28.59
N ASN A 147 7.49 -26.60 -28.77
CA ASN A 147 8.90 -26.58 -28.33
C ASN A 147 9.73 -25.47 -29.00
N ILE A 148 9.31 -24.95 -30.16
CA ILE A 148 9.97 -23.81 -30.85
C ILE A 148 9.75 -22.50 -30.09
N ASN A 149 8.61 -22.34 -29.42
CA ASN A 149 8.31 -21.12 -28.64
C ASN A 149 9.00 -21.11 -27.26
N ILE A 150 9.58 -22.24 -26.84
CA ILE A 150 10.29 -22.40 -25.57
C ILE A 150 11.79 -22.18 -25.73
N TRP A 151 12.34 -22.45 -26.92
CA TRP A 151 13.77 -22.46 -27.24
C TRP A 151 14.20 -21.14 -27.89
#